data_AF-A0A9W9LPD3-F1
#
_entry.id   AF-A0A9W9LPD3-F1
#
_cell.length_a   1.000
_cell.length_b   1.000
_cell.length_c   1.000
_cell.angle_alpha   90.00
_cell.angle_beta   90.00
_cell.angle_gamma   90.00
#
_symmetry.space_group_name_H-M   'P 1'
#
loop_
_entity.id
_entity.type
_entity.pdbx_description
1 polymer ?
#
loop_
_entity_poly.entity_id
_entity_poly.type
_entity_poly.pdbx_seq_one_letter_code
_entity_poly.pdbx_strand_id
1 'polypeptide(L)'
;MTPVIATVRICERPVQVKDMERFILANRLELTGILGVGAYGVVYTAVDIHTHIRYAVKALNKSGLDPRQLKYQQREIRLHHLASQHPHVVSLVRIMDSMDCTYVVMEFCPEGDLFSSITDKGHFVGNDPLVKRVFLQLLDAVQFCHSLGIYHRDLKPENVLVTDQGMTVKLADFGLATTDYFTSDFGCGSTFYMSPECQQSHPRPMSCYASAANDVWSLGVMLVNLTCGRNPWKRASLEDSTFRAYLKDPFFLKTILPLSTEMVCILSRVFERDPSKRITIPELRQLIVDCPRFTESSMTPPTPVPTWDQISHADLFVSPQNPFTIPVDLDHQQLPMHAQPSGSSSDSSHYSDFSESAISDTSALTEDYSDYSDYNCMSPVVSEQVPDCKVVFHHSICVEHPISVDAFATGAPIQVC
;
A
#
# COMPACT_ATOMS: atom_id res chain seq x y z
N MET A 1 35.28 42.63 15.06
CA MET A 1 34.11 41.79 14.73
C MET A 1 34.61 40.36 14.62
N THR A 2 34.38 39.57 15.66
CA THR A 2 34.71 38.15 15.73
C THR A 2 33.71 37.36 14.87
N PRO A 3 34.14 36.42 14.02
CA PRO A 3 33.21 35.59 13.28
C PRO A 3 32.55 34.61 14.27
N VAL A 4 31.22 34.60 14.27
CA VAL A 4 30.43 33.60 15.00
C VAL A 4 30.61 32.28 14.25
N ILE A 5 31.52 31.45 14.74
CA ILE A 5 31.61 30.04 14.33
C ILE A 5 30.36 29.38 14.90
N ALA A 6 29.37 29.13 14.05
CA ALA A 6 28.22 28.31 14.40
C ALA A 6 28.74 26.91 14.75
N THR A 7 28.63 26.53 16.01
CA THR A 7 29.05 25.22 16.50
C THR A 7 28.20 24.15 15.80
N VAL A 8 28.86 23.38 14.93
CA VAL A 8 28.27 22.24 14.22
C VAL A 8 27.91 21.17 15.25
N ARG A 9 26.61 20.91 15.44
CA ARG A 9 26.16 19.67 16.06
C ARG A 9 25.83 18.68 14.94
N ILE A 10 26.71 17.71 14.73
CA ILE A 10 26.31 16.47 14.05
C ILE A 10 25.45 15.74 15.08
N CYS A 11 24.14 15.63 14.86
CA CYS A 11 23.26 15.00 15.83
C CYS A 11 23.46 13.48 15.76
N GLU A 12 23.85 12.90 16.89
CA GLU A 12 24.02 11.46 17.12
C GLU A 12 22.66 10.74 17.31
N ARG A 13 21.52 11.43 17.06
CA ARG A 13 20.14 10.92 17.20
C ARG A 13 19.19 11.58 16.19
N PRO A 14 18.01 10.99 15.89
CA PRO A 14 16.95 11.67 15.15
C PRO A 14 16.54 12.97 15.86
N VAL A 15 16.61 14.10 15.13
CA VAL A 15 16.35 15.44 15.68
C VAL A 15 14.86 15.56 16.01
N GLN A 16 14.55 15.84 17.28
CA GLN A 16 13.18 16.10 17.75
C GLN A 16 12.73 17.50 17.30
N VAL A 17 11.43 17.68 17.05
CA VAL A 17 10.83 18.93 16.52
C VAL A 17 11.25 20.19 17.28
N LYS A 18 11.51 20.07 18.59
CA LYS A 18 11.85 21.19 19.48
C LYS A 18 13.30 21.70 19.35
N ASP A 19 14.18 20.95 18.67
CA ASP A 19 15.61 21.28 18.52
C ASP A 19 15.98 21.73 17.08
N MET A 20 14.99 21.99 16.22
CA MET A 20 15.17 22.37 14.80
C MET A 20 15.63 23.82 14.56
N GLU A 21 16.38 24.44 15.48
CA GLU A 21 17.08 25.69 15.13
C GLU A 21 18.27 25.35 14.21
N ARG A 22 18.00 25.36 12.89
CA ARG A 22 18.94 25.23 11.76
C ARG A 22 19.88 24.02 11.83
N PHE A 23 19.30 22.82 11.71
CA PHE A 23 20.10 21.61 11.55
C PHE A 23 20.57 21.43 10.10
N ILE A 24 21.88 21.58 9.87
CA ILE A 24 22.50 21.44 8.55
C ILE A 24 23.28 20.12 8.48
N LEU A 25 22.76 19.16 7.71
CA LEU A 25 23.41 17.89 7.41
C LEU A 25 24.58 18.09 6.43
N ALA A 26 25.76 17.58 6.83
CA ALA A 26 27.02 17.65 6.09
C ALA A 26 27.30 19.02 5.45
N ASN A 27 27.01 20.10 6.19
CA ASN A 27 27.24 21.48 5.77
C ASN A 27 26.59 21.84 4.41
N ARG A 28 25.48 21.18 4.06
CA ARG A 28 24.82 21.34 2.75
C ARG A 28 23.30 21.28 2.78
N LEU A 29 22.71 20.33 3.52
CA LEU A 29 21.26 20.14 3.54
C LEU A 29 20.69 20.70 4.85
N GLU A 30 19.94 21.79 4.78
CA GLU A 30 19.19 22.32 5.92
C GLU A 30 17.88 21.53 6.05
N LEU A 31 17.68 20.84 7.19
CA LEU A 31 16.41 20.19 7.49
C LEU A 31 15.39 21.26 7.92
N THR A 32 14.26 21.31 7.23
CA THR A 32 13.27 22.41 7.36
C THR A 32 11.98 22.00 8.10
N GLY A 33 11.71 20.71 8.27
CA GLY A 33 10.50 20.23 8.94
C GLY A 33 10.32 18.72 8.82
N ILE A 34 9.43 18.14 9.61
CA ILE A 34 9.09 16.70 9.54
C ILE A 34 7.98 16.48 8.50
N LEU A 35 8.19 15.55 7.59
CA LEU A 35 7.19 15.05 6.63
C LEU A 35 6.42 13.85 7.18
N GLY A 36 7.09 12.99 7.94
CA GLY A 36 6.46 11.79 8.49
C GLY A 36 7.36 11.11 9.52
N VAL A 37 6.73 10.32 10.38
CA VAL A 37 7.39 9.49 11.38
C VAL A 37 6.96 8.05 11.12
N GLY A 38 7.91 7.18 10.83
CA GLY A 38 7.69 5.75 10.62
C GLY A 38 8.28 4.92 11.75
N ALA A 39 8.06 3.60 11.69
CA ALA A 39 8.52 2.66 12.72
C ALA A 39 10.05 2.67 12.93
N TYR A 40 10.83 2.92 11.86
CA TYR A 40 12.30 2.81 11.87
C TYR A 40 13.03 4.15 11.70
N GLY A 41 12.29 5.26 11.57
CA GLY A 41 12.92 6.54 11.27
C GLY A 41 11.96 7.69 11.04
N VAL A 42 12.55 8.86 10.80
CA VAL A 42 11.83 10.11 10.56
C VAL A 42 12.18 10.61 9.17
N VAL A 43 11.18 11.08 8.43
CA VAL A 43 11.37 11.72 7.13
C VAL A 43 11.25 13.22 7.30
N TYR A 44 12.25 13.95 6.83
CA TYR A 44 12.33 15.40 6.90
C TYR A 44 12.22 16.04 5.51
N THR A 45 11.63 17.23 5.42
CA THR A 45 11.92 18.15 4.33
C THR A 45 13.32 18.72 4.51
N ALA A 46 14.04 18.89 3.42
CA ALA A 46 15.34 19.55 3.42
C ALA A 46 15.52 20.45 2.20
N VAL A 47 16.38 21.46 2.33
CA VAL A 47 16.80 22.33 1.23
C VAL A 47 18.32 22.29 1.13
N ASP A 48 18.84 22.08 -0.07
CA ASP A 48 20.26 22.30 -0.33
C ASP A 48 20.55 23.81 -0.30
N ILE A 49 21.39 24.24 0.64
CA ILE A 49 21.67 25.66 0.90
C ILE A 49 22.43 26.35 -0.24
N HIS A 50 23.03 25.59 -1.16
CA HIS A 50 23.76 26.13 -2.30
C HIS A 50 22.90 26.18 -3.57
N THR A 51 22.06 25.16 -3.80
CA THR A 51 21.25 25.05 -5.02
C THR A 51 19.80 25.46 -4.82
N HIS A 52 19.34 25.60 -3.57
CA HIS A 52 17.95 25.82 -3.18
C HIS A 52 16.98 24.72 -3.64
N ILE A 53 17.49 23.55 -4.04
CA ILE A 53 16.67 22.39 -4.41
C ILE A 53 16.13 21.73 -3.14
N ARG A 54 14.84 21.37 -3.17
CA ARG A 54 14.16 20.64 -2.09
C ARG A 54 14.39 19.13 -2.20
N TYR A 55 14.57 18.49 -1.06
CA TYR A 55 14.73 17.05 -0.89
C TYR A 55 13.87 16.52 0.25
N ALA A 56 13.61 15.22 0.22
CA ALA A 56 13.15 14.47 1.37
C ALA A 56 14.34 13.70 1.97
N VAL A 57 14.52 13.71 3.28
CA VAL A 57 15.62 13.03 3.96
C VAL A 57 15.05 12.04 4.97
N LYS A 58 15.17 10.74 4.70
CA LYS A 58 14.81 9.68 5.64
C LYS A 58 16.00 9.41 6.56
N ALA A 59 15.85 9.72 7.85
CA ALA A 59 16.84 9.45 8.88
C ALA A 59 16.49 8.13 9.57
N LEU A 60 17.38 7.15 9.43
CA LEU A 60 17.22 5.79 9.93
C LEU A 60 18.17 5.60 11.12
N ASN A 61 17.63 5.34 12.32
CA ASN A 61 18.44 5.16 13.52
C ASN A 61 19.10 3.78 13.51
N LYS A 62 20.37 3.69 13.90
CA LYS A 62 21.12 2.44 14.09
C LYS A 62 21.22 2.05 15.55
N SER A 63 21.13 3.00 16.47
CA SER A 63 21.24 2.76 17.90
C SER A 63 20.07 1.91 18.40
N GLY A 64 20.37 0.83 19.11
CA GLY A 64 19.37 -0.08 19.68
C GLY A 64 18.81 -1.12 18.71
N LEU A 65 19.31 -1.16 17.46
CA LEU A 65 18.94 -2.22 16.53
C LEU A 65 19.77 -3.49 16.76
N ASP A 66 19.12 -4.64 16.74
CA ASP A 66 19.80 -5.93 16.67
C ASP A 66 20.42 -6.17 15.25
N PRO A 67 21.32 -7.16 15.09
CA PRO A 67 21.95 -7.43 13.80
C PRO A 67 20.97 -7.79 12.67
N ARG A 68 19.78 -8.31 12.98
CA ARG A 68 18.74 -8.66 12.00
C ARG A 68 18.00 -7.40 11.55
N GLN A 69 17.63 -6.53 12.47
CA GLN A 69 17.01 -5.22 12.19
C GLN A 69 17.94 -4.34 11.35
N LEU A 70 19.23 -4.30 11.67
CA LEU A 70 20.21 -3.57 10.86
C LEU A 70 20.30 -4.11 9.42
N LYS A 71 20.24 -5.45 9.25
CA LYS A 71 20.18 -6.06 7.91
C LYS A 71 18.92 -5.68 7.16
N TYR A 72 17.76 -5.59 7.82
CA TYR A 72 16.53 -5.15 7.18
C TYR A 72 16.61 -3.69 6.72
N GLN A 73 17.18 -2.81 7.55
CA GLN A 73 17.42 -1.41 7.19
C GLN A 73 18.38 -1.30 5.99
N GLN A 74 19.48 -2.04 5.98
CA GLN A 74 20.41 -2.08 4.85
C GLN A 74 19.77 -2.64 3.58
N ARG A 75 18.91 -3.66 3.71
CA ARG A 75 18.15 -4.23 2.60
C ARG A 75 17.22 -3.19 2.01
N GLU A 76 16.45 -2.48 2.82
CA GLU A 76 15.56 -1.40 2.37
C GLU A 76 16.30 -0.39 1.49
N ILE A 77 17.42 0.16 1.99
CA ILE A 77 18.23 1.15 1.28
C ILE A 77 18.77 0.58 -0.04
N ARG A 78 19.27 -0.65 -0.02
CA ARG A 78 19.83 -1.32 -1.20
C ARG A 78 18.76 -1.55 -2.27
N LEU A 79 17.59 -2.07 -1.89
CA LEU A 79 16.51 -2.35 -2.84
C LEU A 79 15.94 -1.06 -3.43
N HIS A 80 15.76 -0.02 -2.59
CA HIS A 80 15.34 1.28 -3.06
C HIS A 80 16.36 1.88 -4.04
N HIS A 81 17.66 1.82 -3.74
CA HIS A 81 18.70 2.31 -4.64
C HIS A 81 18.67 1.64 -6.02
N LEU A 82 18.49 0.31 -6.06
CA LEU A 82 18.39 -0.42 -7.33
C LEU A 82 17.13 -0.01 -8.12
N ALA A 83 15.99 0.10 -7.45
CA ALA A 83 14.71 0.48 -8.05
C ALA A 83 14.64 1.95 -8.49
N SER A 84 15.45 2.83 -7.89
CA SER A 84 15.48 4.29 -8.13
C SER A 84 15.84 4.69 -9.56
N GLN A 85 16.25 3.73 -10.41
CA GLN A 85 16.55 3.98 -11.83
C GLN A 85 15.28 4.21 -12.67
N HIS A 86 14.11 3.85 -12.17
CA HIS A 86 12.85 4.00 -12.87
C HIS A 86 12.20 5.38 -12.61
N PRO A 87 11.66 6.07 -13.63
CA PRO A 87 11.09 7.42 -13.45
C PRO A 87 9.89 7.48 -12.50
N HIS A 88 9.16 6.36 -12.36
CA HIS A 88 8.02 6.21 -11.44
C HIS A 88 8.38 5.49 -10.13
N VAL A 89 9.65 5.51 -9.74
CA VAL A 89 10.12 5.20 -8.39
C VAL A 89 10.76 6.47 -7.83
N VAL A 90 10.57 6.75 -6.54
CA VAL A 90 11.22 7.90 -5.89
C VAL A 90 12.73 7.74 -6.00
N SER A 91 13.39 8.73 -6.56
CA SER A 91 14.83 8.74 -6.80
C SER A 91 15.59 8.84 -5.48
N LEU A 92 16.45 7.86 -5.20
CA LEU A 92 17.47 7.96 -4.16
C LEU A 92 18.66 8.77 -4.68
N VAL A 93 18.82 10.00 -4.18
CA VAL A 93 19.82 10.97 -4.63
C VAL A 93 21.18 10.73 -3.98
N ARG A 94 21.19 10.46 -2.67
CA ARG A 94 22.42 10.25 -1.90
C ARG A 94 22.17 9.48 -0.62
N ILE A 95 23.15 8.68 -0.20
CA ILE A 95 23.20 8.08 1.13
C ILE A 95 24.30 8.77 1.93
N MET A 96 24.01 9.18 3.16
CA MET A 96 24.96 9.76 4.08
C MET A 96 24.95 8.92 5.35
N ASP A 97 26.05 8.21 5.58
CA ASP A 97 26.15 7.25 6.67
C ASP A 97 26.96 7.82 7.84
N SER A 98 26.44 7.70 9.06
CA SER A 98 27.13 8.02 10.31
C SER A 98 27.10 6.83 11.26
N MET A 99 27.76 6.96 12.42
CA MET A 99 27.84 5.88 13.42
C MET A 99 26.46 5.46 13.93
N ASP A 100 25.60 6.43 14.23
CA ASP A 100 24.30 6.21 14.87
C ASP A 100 23.11 6.36 13.92
N CYS A 101 23.30 6.91 12.72
CA CYS A 101 22.20 7.16 11.79
C CYS A 101 22.62 7.03 10.33
N THR A 102 21.74 6.50 9.49
CA THR A 102 21.86 6.60 8.04
C THR A 102 20.83 7.58 7.51
N TYR A 103 21.26 8.60 6.76
CA TYR A 103 20.38 9.56 6.09
C TYR A 103 20.28 9.21 4.61
N VAL A 104 19.08 8.92 4.15
CA VAL A 104 18.76 8.66 2.75
C VAL A 104 18.11 9.91 2.16
N VAL A 105 18.84 10.59 1.28
CA VAL A 105 18.39 11.79 0.58
C VAL A 105 17.66 11.36 -0.69
N MET A 106 16.42 11.78 -0.84
CA MET A 106 15.49 11.41 -1.89
C MET A 106 14.94 12.65 -2.59
N GLU A 107 14.46 12.51 -3.82
CA GLU A 107 13.69 13.57 -4.46
C GLU A 107 12.46 13.95 -3.61
N PHE A 108 12.10 15.23 -3.62
CA PHE A 108 10.93 15.72 -2.91
C PHE A 108 9.71 15.75 -3.82
N CYS A 109 8.64 15.05 -3.45
CA CYS A 109 7.35 15.09 -4.15
C CYS A 109 6.41 16.08 -3.44
N PRO A 110 6.11 17.25 -4.05
CA PRO A 110 5.46 18.35 -3.34
C PRO A 110 3.96 18.13 -3.03
N GLU A 111 3.31 17.16 -3.68
CA GLU A 111 1.87 16.98 -3.55
C GLU A 111 1.49 15.92 -2.51
N GLY A 112 2.48 15.33 -1.84
CA GLY A 112 2.30 14.31 -0.82
C GLY A 112 2.05 12.93 -1.42
N ASP A 113 1.41 12.08 -0.63
CA ASP A 113 1.03 10.73 -1.03
C ASP A 113 -0.28 10.69 -1.85
N LEU A 114 -0.49 9.53 -2.48
CA LEU A 114 -1.63 9.25 -3.33
C LEU A 114 -2.90 9.07 -2.50
N PHE A 115 -2.81 8.60 -1.26
CA PHE A 115 -3.97 8.43 -0.38
C PHE A 115 -4.67 9.77 -0.14
N SER A 116 -3.95 10.78 0.36
CA SER A 116 -4.48 12.14 0.54
C SER A 116 -4.97 12.77 -0.77
N SER A 117 -4.32 12.44 -1.89
CA SER A 117 -4.76 12.94 -3.20
C SER A 117 -6.08 12.31 -3.68
N ILE A 118 -6.39 11.09 -3.23
CA ILE A 118 -7.67 10.41 -3.48
C ILE A 118 -8.74 10.90 -2.50
N THR A 119 -8.45 10.94 -1.20
CA THR A 119 -9.46 11.22 -0.14
C THR A 119 -9.75 12.70 0.04
N ASP A 120 -8.71 13.54 0.14
CA ASP A 120 -8.86 14.91 0.61
C ASP A 120 -9.13 15.87 -0.56
N LYS A 121 -8.49 15.60 -1.70
CA LYS A 121 -8.57 16.43 -2.90
C LYS A 121 -9.59 15.94 -3.92
N GLY A 122 -9.99 14.67 -3.85
CA GLY A 122 -10.94 14.06 -4.79
C GLY A 122 -10.49 14.11 -6.25
N HIS A 123 -9.17 14.19 -6.52
CA HIS A 123 -8.65 14.45 -7.87
C HIS A 123 -8.91 13.30 -8.87
N PHE A 124 -9.02 12.08 -8.36
CA PHE A 124 -9.05 10.86 -9.18
C PHE A 124 -10.45 10.28 -9.39
N VAL A 125 -11.31 10.37 -8.39
CA VAL A 125 -12.64 9.75 -8.42
C VAL A 125 -13.49 10.39 -9.51
N GLY A 126 -14.02 9.56 -10.43
CA GLY A 126 -14.77 10.02 -11.60
C GLY A 126 -13.91 10.56 -12.76
N ASN A 127 -12.58 10.48 -12.68
CA ASN A 127 -11.65 10.88 -13.73
C ASN A 127 -10.89 9.66 -14.30
N ASP A 128 -11.63 8.78 -14.99
CA ASP A 128 -11.09 7.56 -15.59
C ASP A 128 -9.81 7.78 -16.44
N PRO A 129 -9.68 8.82 -17.28
CA PRO A 129 -8.44 9.08 -18.02
C PRO A 129 -7.23 9.33 -17.12
N LEU A 130 -7.41 10.11 -16.05
CA LEU A 130 -6.34 10.38 -15.09
C LEU A 130 -5.98 9.11 -14.32
N VAL A 131 -6.98 8.37 -13.82
CA VAL A 131 -6.78 7.08 -13.14
C VAL A 131 -6.01 6.11 -14.04
N LYS A 132 -6.39 6.01 -15.33
CA LYS A 132 -5.70 5.14 -16.29
C LYS A 132 -4.23 5.54 -16.41
N ARG A 133 -3.96 6.84 -16.59
CA ARG A 133 -2.59 7.35 -16.71
C ARG A 133 -1.74 7.00 -15.49
N VAL A 134 -2.20 7.31 -14.29
CA VAL A 134 -1.40 7.07 -13.07
C VAL A 134 -1.27 5.58 -12.76
N PHE A 135 -2.31 4.79 -13.02
CA PHE A 135 -2.24 3.34 -12.80
C PHE A 135 -1.26 2.67 -13.76
N LEU A 136 -1.20 3.09 -15.04
CA LEU A 136 -0.21 2.59 -15.98
C LEU A 136 1.23 2.91 -15.52
N GLN A 137 1.48 4.12 -15.00
CA GLN A 137 2.78 4.48 -14.43
C GLN A 137 3.17 3.60 -13.23
N LEU A 138 2.19 3.28 -12.38
CA LEU A 138 2.39 2.38 -11.24
C LEU A 138 2.67 0.94 -11.70
N LEU A 139 1.94 0.43 -12.69
CA LEU A 139 2.21 -0.88 -13.29
C LEU A 139 3.63 -0.93 -13.88
N ASP A 140 4.08 0.12 -14.56
CA ASP A 140 5.42 0.20 -15.15
C ASP A 140 6.50 0.20 -14.04
N ALA A 141 6.29 0.92 -12.94
CA ALA A 141 7.19 0.91 -11.79
C ALA A 141 7.30 -0.47 -11.12
N VAL A 142 6.17 -1.12 -10.85
CA VAL A 142 6.15 -2.44 -10.20
C VAL A 142 6.71 -3.52 -11.14
N GLN A 143 6.40 -3.45 -12.43
CA GLN A 143 6.98 -4.35 -13.44
C GLN A 143 8.50 -4.22 -13.50
N PHE A 144 9.03 -3.00 -13.43
CA PHE A 144 10.47 -2.77 -13.36
C PHE A 144 11.08 -3.38 -12.10
N CYS A 145 10.49 -3.15 -10.92
CA CYS A 145 10.91 -3.79 -9.68
C CYS A 145 10.92 -5.33 -9.80
N HIS A 146 9.85 -5.92 -10.31
CA HIS A 146 9.75 -7.38 -10.51
C HIS A 146 10.82 -7.90 -11.47
N SER A 147 11.19 -7.12 -12.50
CA SER A 147 12.29 -7.49 -13.44
C SER A 147 13.66 -7.52 -12.77
N LEU A 148 13.85 -6.76 -11.69
CA LEU A 148 15.05 -6.79 -10.84
C LEU A 148 14.96 -7.87 -9.74
N GLY A 149 13.87 -8.65 -9.70
CA GLY A 149 13.58 -9.59 -8.64
C GLY A 149 13.19 -8.92 -7.32
N ILE A 150 12.75 -7.66 -7.34
CA ILE A 150 12.32 -6.89 -6.16
C ILE A 150 10.79 -6.93 -6.06
N TYR A 151 10.27 -7.46 -4.96
CA TYR A 151 8.83 -7.48 -4.67
C TYR A 151 8.52 -6.53 -3.52
N HIS A 152 7.52 -5.67 -3.68
CA HIS A 152 7.30 -4.55 -2.76
C HIS A 152 6.60 -5.00 -1.47
N ARG A 153 5.58 -5.86 -1.59
CA ARG A 153 4.78 -6.48 -0.52
C ARG A 153 3.94 -5.53 0.36
N ASP A 154 4.09 -4.22 0.22
CA ASP A 154 3.22 -3.21 0.86
C ASP A 154 2.77 -2.12 -0.13
N LEU A 155 2.24 -2.54 -1.28
CA LEU A 155 1.67 -1.59 -2.24
C LEU A 155 0.35 -1.04 -1.72
N LYS A 156 0.30 0.28 -1.55
CA LYS A 156 -0.85 1.05 -1.09
C LYS A 156 -0.69 2.52 -1.49
N PRO A 157 -1.77 3.32 -1.54
CA PRO A 157 -1.70 4.73 -1.93
C PRO A 157 -0.77 5.57 -1.04
N GLU A 158 -0.63 5.25 0.23
CA GLU A 158 0.28 5.93 1.17
C GLU A 158 1.76 5.77 0.78
N ASN A 159 2.11 4.68 0.10
CA ASN A 159 3.47 4.40 -0.38
C ASN A 159 3.69 4.85 -1.83
N VAL A 160 2.79 5.65 -2.40
CA VAL A 160 2.93 6.23 -3.73
C VAL A 160 2.85 7.74 -3.61
N LEU A 161 3.90 8.44 -4.02
CA LEU A 161 3.96 9.90 -4.00
C LEU A 161 3.46 10.50 -5.31
N VAL A 162 2.94 11.73 -5.22
CA VAL A 162 2.32 12.45 -6.34
C VAL A 162 3.11 13.71 -6.68
N THR A 163 3.19 14.00 -7.98
CA THR A 163 3.76 15.24 -8.52
C THR A 163 3.10 15.59 -9.86
N ASP A 164 3.53 16.69 -10.47
CA ASP A 164 3.01 17.20 -11.75
C ASP A 164 1.48 17.39 -11.71
N GLN A 165 0.96 18.03 -10.66
CA GLN A 165 -0.47 18.34 -10.48
C GLN A 165 -1.37 17.09 -10.53
N GLY A 166 -0.94 15.99 -9.91
CA GLY A 166 -1.65 14.72 -9.91
C GLY A 166 -1.36 13.83 -11.12
N MET A 167 -0.60 14.30 -12.10
CA MET A 167 -0.40 13.61 -13.39
C MET A 167 0.75 12.59 -13.37
N THR A 168 1.59 12.63 -12.33
CA THR A 168 2.74 11.73 -12.16
C THR A 168 2.74 11.10 -10.77
N VAL A 169 2.91 9.78 -10.74
CA VAL A 169 3.09 9.01 -9.51
C VAL A 169 4.48 8.38 -9.42
N LYS A 170 4.96 8.21 -8.19
CA LYS A 170 6.27 7.62 -7.87
C LYS A 170 6.15 6.67 -6.68
N LEU A 171 6.50 5.40 -6.89
CA LEU A 171 6.54 4.38 -5.84
C LEU A 171 7.64 4.68 -4.82
N ALA A 172 7.31 4.56 -3.53
CA ALA A 172 8.18 4.83 -2.40
C ALA A 172 8.11 3.70 -1.37
N ASP A 173 8.99 3.77 -0.36
CA ASP A 173 9.04 2.90 0.82
C ASP A 173 9.24 1.39 0.57
N PHE A 174 10.50 0.98 0.49
CA PHE A 174 10.90 -0.41 0.30
C PHE A 174 11.14 -1.17 1.61
N GLY A 175 10.62 -0.69 2.75
CA GLY A 175 10.89 -1.26 4.08
C GLY A 175 10.48 -2.73 4.22
N LEU A 176 9.42 -3.15 3.54
CA LEU A 176 8.93 -4.53 3.52
C LEU A 176 9.35 -5.32 2.26
N ALA A 177 10.05 -4.68 1.34
CA ALA A 177 10.45 -5.29 0.08
C ALA A 177 11.40 -6.47 0.30
N THR A 178 11.34 -7.45 -0.60
CA THR A 178 12.21 -8.64 -0.59
C THR A 178 12.66 -9.02 -1.99
N THR A 179 13.70 -9.86 -2.06
CA THR A 179 14.12 -10.54 -3.28
C THR A 179 13.60 -11.98 -3.39
N ASP A 180 12.89 -12.45 -2.35
CA ASP A 180 12.35 -13.80 -2.31
C ASP A 180 11.09 -13.90 -3.17
N TYR A 181 11.16 -14.69 -4.25
CA TYR A 181 9.99 -14.98 -5.09
C TYR A 181 8.88 -15.67 -4.27
N PHE A 182 9.27 -16.66 -3.45
CA PHE A 182 8.41 -17.28 -2.45
C PHE A 182 8.89 -16.90 -1.06
N THR A 183 7.99 -16.43 -0.21
CA THR A 183 8.32 -15.99 1.15
C THR A 183 7.38 -16.61 2.18
N SER A 184 7.90 -16.82 3.39
CA SER A 184 7.15 -17.27 4.56
C SER A 184 6.79 -16.11 5.50
N ASP A 185 7.03 -14.86 5.10
CA ASP A 185 6.67 -13.67 5.88
C ASP A 185 5.17 -13.37 5.70
N PHE A 186 4.30 -14.13 6.38
CA PHE A 186 2.86 -13.91 6.35
C PHE A 186 2.44 -12.66 7.14
N GLY A 187 1.30 -12.07 6.79
CA GLY A 187 0.74 -10.90 7.47
C GLY A 187 1.57 -9.63 7.36
N CYS A 188 2.53 -9.57 6.43
CA CYS A 188 3.34 -8.39 6.17
C CYS A 188 2.61 -7.44 5.20
N GLY A 189 2.64 -6.14 5.50
CA GLY A 189 1.98 -5.09 4.74
C GLY A 189 0.72 -4.56 5.41
N SER A 190 -0.14 -3.90 4.64
CA SER A 190 -1.35 -3.26 5.16
C SER A 190 -2.60 -4.12 4.88
N THR A 191 -3.35 -4.48 5.93
CA THR A 191 -4.42 -5.50 5.90
C THR A 191 -5.44 -5.34 4.77
N PHE A 192 -5.78 -4.11 4.39
CA PHE A 192 -6.73 -3.83 3.31
C PHE A 192 -6.23 -4.24 1.92
N TYR A 193 -4.91 -4.29 1.72
CA TYR A 193 -4.25 -4.50 0.43
C TYR A 193 -3.61 -5.88 0.30
N MET A 194 -3.52 -6.66 1.38
CA MET A 194 -2.93 -7.99 1.36
C MET A 194 -3.82 -8.99 0.60
N SER A 195 -3.16 -9.92 -0.10
CA SER A 195 -3.81 -11.07 -0.73
C SER A 195 -4.28 -12.12 0.30
N PRO A 196 -5.30 -12.94 -0.01
CA PRO A 196 -5.83 -13.94 0.92
C PRO A 196 -4.77 -14.97 1.34
N GLU A 197 -3.82 -15.30 0.46
CA GLU A 197 -2.70 -16.20 0.79
C GLU A 197 -1.66 -15.58 1.73
N CYS A 198 -1.49 -14.26 1.73
CA CYS A 198 -0.61 -13.54 2.67
C CYS A 198 -1.23 -13.43 4.07
N GLN A 199 -2.56 -13.39 4.17
CA GLN A 199 -3.32 -13.13 5.41
C GLN A 199 -3.58 -14.37 6.29
N GLN A 200 -2.81 -15.45 6.12
CA GLN A 200 -3.01 -16.67 6.90
C GLN A 200 -2.63 -16.45 8.37
N SER A 201 -3.60 -16.51 9.28
CA SER A 201 -3.35 -16.37 10.73
C SER A 201 -2.49 -17.51 11.31
N HIS A 202 -2.63 -18.70 10.75
CA HIS A 202 -1.89 -19.90 11.17
C HIS A 202 -1.35 -20.63 9.92
N PRO A 203 -0.27 -20.11 9.32
CA PRO A 203 0.36 -20.78 8.20
C PRO A 203 0.91 -22.12 8.67
N ARG A 204 0.72 -23.18 7.88
CA ARG A 204 1.32 -24.49 8.19
C ARG A 204 2.84 -24.38 8.15
N PRO A 205 3.60 -25.24 8.86
CA PRO A 205 5.04 -25.32 8.69
C PRO A 205 5.41 -25.42 7.20
N MET A 206 6.43 -24.68 6.77
CA MET A 206 6.91 -24.60 5.38
C MET A 206 5.91 -23.99 4.37
N SER A 207 4.84 -23.34 4.83
CA SER A 207 3.98 -22.55 3.93
C SER A 207 4.75 -21.35 3.39
N CYS A 208 4.49 -21.01 2.14
CA CYS A 208 4.97 -19.78 1.51
C CYS A 208 3.92 -19.25 0.53
N TYR A 209 4.06 -17.99 0.12
CA TYR A 209 3.27 -17.39 -0.95
C TYR A 209 4.16 -16.70 -1.97
N ALA A 210 3.67 -16.54 -3.20
CA ALA A 210 4.39 -15.87 -4.27
C ALA A 210 4.28 -14.34 -4.10
N SER A 211 5.43 -13.69 -3.88
CA SER A 211 5.51 -12.25 -3.63
C SER A 211 4.96 -11.41 -4.81
N ALA A 212 5.26 -11.82 -6.05
CA ALA A 212 4.79 -11.13 -7.25
C ALA A 212 3.25 -11.13 -7.38
N ALA A 213 2.62 -12.27 -7.12
CA ALA A 213 1.17 -12.39 -7.18
C ALA A 213 0.49 -11.57 -6.08
N ASN A 214 1.10 -11.48 -4.88
CA ASN A 214 0.62 -10.62 -3.81
C ASN A 214 0.64 -9.13 -4.21
N ASP A 215 1.70 -8.66 -4.87
CA ASP A 215 1.76 -7.28 -5.38
C ASP A 215 0.64 -7.00 -6.41
N VAL A 216 0.33 -7.96 -7.31
CA VAL A 216 -0.79 -7.83 -8.27
C VAL A 216 -2.13 -7.67 -7.56
N TRP A 217 -2.36 -8.41 -6.47
CA TRP A 217 -3.57 -8.26 -5.66
C TRP A 217 -3.70 -6.85 -5.10
N SER A 218 -2.62 -6.34 -4.48
CA SER A 218 -2.58 -4.99 -3.92
C SER A 218 -2.82 -3.92 -4.99
N LEU A 219 -2.27 -4.09 -6.20
CA LEU A 219 -2.56 -3.23 -7.35
C LEU A 219 -4.05 -3.21 -7.72
N GLY A 220 -4.75 -4.34 -7.63
CA GLY A 220 -6.20 -4.40 -7.83
C GLY A 220 -6.97 -3.57 -6.81
N VAL A 221 -6.60 -3.68 -5.53
CA VAL A 221 -7.21 -2.86 -4.47
C VAL A 221 -6.93 -1.37 -4.69
N MET A 222 -5.71 -1.01 -5.07
CA MET A 222 -5.34 0.37 -5.40
C MET A 222 -6.12 0.91 -6.61
N LEU A 223 -6.38 0.09 -7.62
CA LEU A 223 -7.17 0.49 -8.78
C LEU A 223 -8.63 0.80 -8.38
N VAL A 224 -9.22 0.01 -7.49
CA VAL A 224 -10.55 0.29 -6.93
C VAL A 224 -10.51 1.58 -6.09
N ASN A 225 -9.45 1.78 -5.29
CA ASN A 225 -9.28 2.98 -4.49
C ASN A 225 -9.19 4.25 -5.36
N LEU A 226 -8.42 4.20 -6.45
CA LEU A 226 -8.30 5.29 -7.42
C LEU A 226 -9.63 5.63 -8.12
N THR A 227 -10.41 4.63 -8.52
CA THR A 227 -11.66 4.86 -9.26
C THR A 227 -12.82 5.26 -8.36
N CYS A 228 -12.89 4.71 -7.15
CA CYS A 228 -14.07 4.79 -6.29
C CYS A 228 -13.82 5.48 -4.94
N GLY A 229 -12.57 5.79 -4.58
CA GLY A 229 -12.21 6.34 -3.27
C GLY A 229 -12.49 5.39 -2.10
N ARG A 230 -12.66 4.09 -2.37
CA ARG A 230 -13.07 3.07 -1.39
C ARG A 230 -12.32 1.77 -1.64
N ASN A 231 -12.19 0.95 -0.60
CA ASN A 231 -11.68 -0.42 -0.72
C ASN A 231 -12.85 -1.39 -1.01
N PRO A 232 -12.61 -2.49 -1.75
CA PRO A 232 -13.67 -3.46 -2.07
C PRO A 232 -14.10 -4.30 -0.86
N TRP A 233 -13.26 -4.39 0.17
CA TRP A 233 -13.49 -5.09 1.44
C TRP A 233 -12.54 -4.56 2.51
N LYS A 234 -12.76 -4.93 3.78
CA LYS A 234 -11.82 -4.63 4.87
C LYS A 234 -10.66 -5.62 4.89
N ARG A 235 -10.96 -6.89 4.60
CA ARG A 235 -9.97 -7.99 4.59
C ARG A 235 -10.34 -9.03 3.54
N ALA A 236 -9.34 -9.55 2.83
CA ALA A 236 -9.53 -10.65 1.87
C ALA A 236 -9.65 -12.00 2.60
N SER A 237 -10.66 -12.13 3.47
CA SER A 237 -10.89 -13.30 4.32
C SER A 237 -12.36 -13.71 4.28
N LEU A 238 -12.65 -14.99 4.49
CA LEU A 238 -14.02 -15.52 4.53
C LEU A 238 -14.87 -14.92 5.67
N GLU A 239 -14.23 -14.34 6.68
CA GLU A 239 -14.90 -13.60 7.75
C GLU A 239 -15.52 -12.29 7.23
N ASP A 240 -14.93 -11.65 6.22
CA ASP A 240 -15.43 -10.41 5.60
C ASP A 240 -16.63 -10.72 4.69
N SER A 241 -17.78 -10.09 4.95
CA SER A 241 -19.02 -10.33 4.21
C SER A 241 -18.94 -9.92 2.73
N THR A 242 -18.30 -8.80 2.45
CA THR A 242 -18.04 -8.25 1.11
C THR A 242 -17.16 -9.19 0.29
N PHE A 243 -16.05 -9.67 0.87
CA PHE A 243 -15.19 -10.64 0.22
C PHE A 243 -15.90 -11.98 -0.05
N ARG A 244 -16.69 -12.46 0.92
CA ARG A 244 -17.47 -13.70 0.77
C ARG A 244 -18.54 -13.60 -0.31
N ALA A 245 -19.14 -12.42 -0.50
CA ALA A 245 -20.10 -12.16 -1.57
C ALA A 245 -19.40 -12.11 -2.93
N TYR A 246 -18.24 -11.44 -3.03
CA TYR A 246 -17.40 -11.43 -4.23
C TYR A 246 -17.01 -12.85 -4.68
N LEU A 247 -16.62 -13.73 -3.76
CA LEU A 247 -16.26 -15.12 -4.09
C LEU A 247 -17.44 -15.94 -4.65
N LYS A 248 -18.68 -15.55 -4.37
CA LYS A 248 -19.87 -16.20 -4.96
C LYS A 248 -20.20 -15.64 -6.33
N ASP A 249 -20.03 -14.34 -6.49
CA ASP A 249 -20.29 -13.62 -7.74
C ASP A 249 -19.37 -12.38 -7.84
N PRO A 250 -18.39 -12.36 -8.76
CA PRO A 250 -17.55 -11.20 -9.00
C PRO A 250 -18.33 -9.92 -9.36
N PHE A 251 -19.50 -10.05 -9.98
CA PHE A 251 -20.37 -8.91 -10.31
C PHE A 251 -21.00 -8.25 -9.09
N PHE A 252 -20.93 -8.88 -7.91
CA PHE A 252 -21.29 -8.26 -6.64
C PHE A 252 -20.63 -6.88 -6.45
N LEU A 253 -19.39 -6.69 -6.92
CA LEU A 253 -18.70 -5.39 -6.80
C LEU A 253 -19.45 -4.26 -7.53
N LYS A 254 -20.15 -4.52 -8.65
CA LYS A 254 -21.00 -3.49 -9.31
C LYS A 254 -22.20 -3.07 -8.44
N THR A 255 -22.61 -3.89 -7.48
CA THR A 255 -23.76 -3.60 -6.61
C THR A 255 -23.42 -2.63 -5.48
N ILE A 256 -22.13 -2.50 -5.14
CA ILE A 256 -21.63 -1.67 -4.04
C ILE A 256 -20.70 -0.54 -4.49
N LEU A 257 -20.19 -0.59 -5.73
CA LEU A 257 -19.28 0.38 -6.32
C LEU A 257 -19.70 0.71 -7.76
N PRO A 258 -19.48 1.96 -8.24
CA PRO A 258 -19.89 2.41 -9.57
C PRO A 258 -18.98 1.89 -10.71
N LEU A 259 -18.63 0.61 -10.70
CA LEU A 259 -17.69 0.00 -11.65
C LEU A 259 -18.38 -0.32 -12.98
N SER A 260 -17.68 -0.15 -14.09
CA SER A 260 -18.11 -0.66 -15.40
C SER A 260 -18.06 -2.19 -15.46
N THR A 261 -18.72 -2.78 -16.47
CA THR A 261 -18.65 -4.23 -16.69
C THR A 261 -17.22 -4.68 -17.01
N GLU A 262 -16.53 -3.93 -17.87
CA GLU A 262 -15.15 -4.18 -18.28
C GLU A 262 -14.21 -4.15 -17.08
N MET A 263 -14.39 -3.19 -16.18
CA MET A 263 -13.62 -3.06 -14.96
C MET A 263 -13.80 -4.28 -14.04
N VAL A 264 -15.03 -4.77 -13.87
CA VAL A 264 -15.26 -6.00 -13.08
C VAL A 264 -14.63 -7.23 -13.74
N CYS A 265 -14.64 -7.33 -15.07
CA CYS A 265 -13.93 -8.41 -15.78
C CYS A 265 -12.40 -8.35 -15.59
N ILE A 266 -11.82 -7.15 -15.48
CA ILE A 266 -10.40 -6.98 -15.16
C ILE A 266 -10.14 -7.40 -13.70
N LEU A 267 -10.92 -6.86 -12.77
CA LEU A 267 -10.79 -7.15 -11.34
C LEU A 267 -10.98 -8.63 -11.03
N SER A 268 -11.83 -9.36 -11.76
CA SER A 268 -11.98 -10.81 -11.54
C SER A 268 -10.72 -11.61 -11.88
N ARG A 269 -9.90 -11.14 -12.84
CA ARG A 269 -8.59 -11.74 -13.15
C ARG A 269 -7.50 -11.33 -12.15
N VAL A 270 -7.63 -10.14 -11.55
CA VAL A 270 -6.70 -9.63 -10.52
C VAL A 270 -6.97 -10.29 -9.17
N PHE A 271 -8.23 -10.39 -8.77
CA PHE A 271 -8.68 -11.01 -7.53
C PHE A 271 -8.99 -12.51 -7.73
N GLU A 272 -8.22 -13.16 -8.60
CA GLU A 272 -8.18 -14.62 -8.70
C GLU A 272 -7.52 -15.17 -7.41
N ARG A 273 -8.21 -16.12 -6.79
CA ARG A 273 -7.83 -16.67 -5.49
C ARG A 273 -6.62 -17.58 -5.61
N ASP A 274 -6.49 -18.33 -6.70
CA ASP A 274 -5.32 -19.14 -6.99
C ASP A 274 -4.18 -18.24 -7.52
N PRO A 275 -3.11 -17.98 -6.75
CA PRO A 275 -2.08 -17.03 -7.14
C PRO A 275 -1.35 -17.45 -8.42
N SER A 276 -1.37 -18.74 -8.77
CA SER A 276 -0.75 -19.27 -9.99
C SER A 276 -1.56 -18.96 -11.27
N LYS A 277 -2.86 -18.66 -11.13
CA LYS A 277 -3.78 -18.30 -12.22
C LYS A 277 -4.05 -16.81 -12.28
N ARG A 278 -3.61 -16.06 -11.27
CA ARG A 278 -3.76 -14.61 -11.18
C ARG A 278 -3.04 -13.94 -12.35
N ILE A 279 -3.71 -12.93 -12.91
CA ILE A 279 -3.20 -12.17 -14.05
C ILE A 279 -1.78 -11.65 -13.80
N THR A 280 -0.95 -11.61 -14.83
CA THR A 280 0.39 -11.01 -14.74
C THR A 280 0.31 -9.49 -14.96
N ILE A 281 1.33 -8.73 -14.52
CA ILE A 281 1.38 -7.28 -14.76
C ILE A 281 1.32 -6.92 -16.26
N PRO A 282 2.03 -7.61 -17.18
CA PRO A 282 1.94 -7.31 -18.61
C PRO A 282 0.53 -7.51 -19.17
N GLU A 283 -0.15 -8.59 -18.76
CA GLU A 283 -1.54 -8.83 -19.17
C GLU A 283 -2.50 -7.80 -18.57
N LEU A 284 -2.34 -7.46 -17.29
CA LEU A 284 -3.14 -6.44 -16.62
C LEU A 284 -2.96 -5.09 -17.31
N ARG A 285 -1.73 -4.70 -17.62
CA ARG A 285 -1.43 -3.47 -18.35
C ARG A 285 -2.19 -3.40 -19.67
N GLN A 286 -2.17 -4.47 -20.46
CA GLN A 286 -2.89 -4.52 -21.74
C GLN A 286 -4.40 -4.32 -21.54
N LEU A 287 -4.99 -5.01 -20.56
CA LEU A 287 -6.42 -4.83 -20.26
C LEU A 287 -6.76 -3.41 -19.81
N ILE A 288 -5.89 -2.75 -19.04
CA ILE A 288 -6.09 -1.36 -18.58
C ILE A 288 -6.04 -0.38 -19.76
N VAL A 289 -5.13 -0.59 -20.71
CA VAL A 289 -5.06 0.20 -21.95
C VAL A 289 -6.37 0.06 -22.72
N ASP A 290 -6.81 -1.18 -22.93
CA ASP A 290 -7.98 -1.51 -23.75
C ASP A 290 -9.32 -1.20 -23.07
N CYS A 291 -9.34 -1.04 -21.74
CA CYS A 291 -10.55 -0.75 -20.98
C CYS A 291 -11.10 0.65 -21.33
N PRO A 292 -12.29 0.79 -21.94
CA PRO A 292 -12.79 2.09 -22.38
C PRO A 292 -13.15 3.01 -21.21
N ARG A 293 -13.73 2.45 -20.15
CA ARG A 293 -14.14 3.16 -18.92
C ARG A 293 -14.02 2.23 -17.73
N PHE A 294 -13.58 2.75 -16.60
CA PHE A 294 -13.54 2.03 -15.33
C PHE A 294 -14.84 2.17 -14.53
N THR A 295 -15.54 3.29 -14.69
CA THR A 295 -16.76 3.60 -13.94
C THR A 295 -17.96 3.76 -14.87
N GLU A 296 -19.15 3.43 -14.37
CA GLU A 296 -20.40 3.78 -15.06
C GLU A 296 -20.63 5.29 -14.85
N SER A 297 -20.91 6.04 -15.91
CA SER A 297 -21.32 7.44 -15.73
C SER A 297 -22.60 7.47 -14.91
N SER A 298 -22.53 8.02 -13.69
CA SER A 298 -23.75 8.46 -13.03
C SER A 298 -24.41 9.51 -13.92
N MET A 299 -25.65 9.26 -14.33
CA MET A 299 -26.53 10.28 -14.89
C MET A 299 -26.43 11.54 -14.01
N THR A 300 -26.33 12.70 -14.66
CA THR A 300 -26.51 14.09 -14.16
C THR A 300 -26.55 14.33 -12.65
N PRO A 301 -25.79 15.31 -12.11
CA PRO A 301 -25.91 15.69 -10.71
C PRO A 301 -27.38 15.97 -10.35
N PRO A 302 -27.88 15.53 -9.18
CA PRO A 302 -29.22 15.89 -8.75
C PRO A 302 -29.33 17.42 -8.78
N THR A 303 -30.33 17.92 -9.52
CA THR A 303 -30.72 19.33 -9.49
C THR A 303 -30.79 19.81 -8.04
N PRO A 304 -30.20 20.97 -7.72
CA PRO A 304 -30.24 21.48 -6.35
C PRO A 304 -31.70 21.57 -5.91
N VAL A 305 -32.01 20.88 -4.81
CA VAL A 305 -33.28 21.02 -4.10
C VAL A 305 -33.41 22.49 -3.70
N PRO A 306 -34.57 23.15 -3.91
CA PRO A 306 -34.73 24.52 -3.46
C PRO A 306 -34.49 24.57 -1.95
N THR A 307 -33.52 25.37 -1.52
CA THR A 307 -33.30 25.65 -0.10
C THR A 307 -34.54 26.31 0.48
N TRP A 308 -34.98 25.87 1.65
CA TRP A 308 -36.16 26.37 2.38
C TRP A 308 -36.05 27.83 2.85
N ASP A 309 -35.06 28.58 2.38
CA ASP A 309 -34.89 30.02 2.63
C ASP A 309 -35.63 30.92 1.62
N GLN A 310 -36.52 30.35 0.79
CA GLN A 310 -37.40 31.12 -0.11
C GLN A 310 -38.90 30.94 0.16
N ILE A 311 -39.29 30.50 1.36
CA ILE A 311 -40.69 30.58 1.79
C ILE A 311 -40.84 31.79 2.73
N SER A 312 -41.43 32.86 2.19
CA SER A 312 -41.84 34.04 2.95
C SER A 312 -42.78 33.65 4.09
N HIS A 313 -42.52 34.17 5.29
CA HIS A 313 -43.42 34.13 6.45
C HIS A 313 -44.74 34.85 6.15
N ALA A 314 -45.73 34.12 5.61
CA ALA A 314 -47.10 34.63 5.50
C ALA A 314 -48.21 33.59 5.76
N ASP A 315 -47.96 32.28 5.69
CA ASP A 315 -49.06 31.29 5.67
C ASP A 315 -49.06 30.27 6.83
N LEU A 316 -48.88 30.74 8.07
CA LEU A 316 -49.11 29.90 9.26
C LEU A 316 -50.13 30.54 10.21
N PHE A 317 -51.41 30.41 9.90
CA PHE A 317 -52.50 30.51 10.89
C PHE A 317 -53.69 29.65 10.46
N VAL A 318 -53.87 28.47 11.06
CA VAL A 318 -55.20 27.90 11.35
C VAL A 318 -55.14 27.03 12.61
N SER A 319 -55.98 27.36 13.59
CA SER A 319 -56.15 26.71 14.90
C SER A 319 -56.89 25.36 14.84
N PRO A 320 -56.73 24.44 15.81
CA PRO A 320 -57.50 23.20 15.86
C PRO A 320 -58.78 23.32 16.71
N GLN A 321 -59.91 22.79 16.22
CA GLN A 321 -61.11 22.48 17.01
C GLN A 321 -61.49 20.99 16.89
N ASN A 322 -61.51 20.34 18.06
CA ASN A 322 -62.35 19.25 18.60
C ASN A 322 -62.62 17.90 17.87
N PRO A 323 -62.91 16.84 18.66
CA PRO A 323 -62.68 15.43 18.30
C PRO A 323 -63.95 14.65 17.93
N PHE A 324 -63.78 13.54 17.21
CA PHE A 324 -64.82 12.51 17.04
C PHE A 324 -64.32 11.10 17.36
N THR A 325 -65.19 10.41 18.08
CA THR A 325 -65.17 9.08 18.71
C THR A 325 -65.36 7.94 17.71
N ILE A 326 -64.75 6.76 17.93
CA ILE A 326 -65.16 5.47 17.33
C ILE A 326 -65.06 4.35 18.41
N PRO A 327 -65.97 3.35 18.42
CA PRO A 327 -66.43 2.67 19.64
C PRO A 327 -65.84 1.27 19.90
N VAL A 328 -66.19 0.78 21.10
CA VAL A 328 -65.83 -0.46 21.79
C VAL A 328 -66.65 -1.65 21.29
N ASP A 329 -66.05 -2.84 21.21
CA ASP A 329 -66.76 -4.12 21.29
C ASP A 329 -66.08 -5.05 22.31
N LEU A 330 -66.92 -5.73 23.10
CA LEU A 330 -66.64 -6.65 24.19
C LEU A 330 -66.97 -8.08 23.73
N ASP A 331 -66.14 -9.08 24.08
CA ASP A 331 -66.67 -10.34 24.61
C ASP A 331 -65.63 -11.16 25.42
N HIS A 332 -66.17 -12.01 26.30
CA HIS A 332 -65.59 -12.65 27.48
C HIS A 332 -64.85 -14.00 27.26
N GLN A 333 -63.91 -14.37 28.17
CA GLN A 333 -64.00 -15.51 29.14
C GLN A 333 -62.63 -16.08 29.65
N GLN A 334 -62.46 -16.03 30.98
CA GLN A 334 -61.89 -16.99 31.97
C GLN A 334 -60.44 -17.60 31.92
N LEU A 335 -59.75 -17.42 33.07
CA LEU A 335 -58.52 -17.92 33.75
C LEU A 335 -58.19 -19.45 33.74
N PRO A 336 -57.10 -20.01 34.38
CA PRO A 336 -55.91 -19.43 35.11
C PRO A 336 -54.50 -20.13 34.91
N MET A 337 -53.45 -19.47 35.47
CA MET A 337 -52.21 -19.99 36.15
C MET A 337 -51.19 -20.94 35.46
N HIS A 338 -49.93 -20.48 35.26
CA HIS A 338 -48.70 -20.95 35.99
C HIS A 338 -47.37 -20.35 35.46
N ALA A 339 -46.59 -19.81 36.41
CA ALA A 339 -45.13 -19.89 36.64
C ALA A 339 -44.04 -19.66 35.54
N GLN A 340 -43.21 -18.65 35.86
CA GLN A 340 -41.71 -18.59 35.84
C GLN A 340 -40.96 -18.19 34.55
N PRO A 341 -39.77 -17.54 34.70
CA PRO A 341 -39.28 -16.56 33.73
C PRO A 341 -38.07 -17.07 32.92
N SER A 342 -37.91 -16.56 31.69
CA SER A 342 -36.62 -16.59 30.99
C SER A 342 -36.46 -15.36 30.10
N GLY A 343 -35.23 -14.87 30.05
CA GLY A 343 -34.86 -13.49 29.77
C GLY A 343 -35.05 -13.02 28.34
N SER A 344 -35.46 -11.76 28.21
CA SER A 344 -35.50 -11.02 26.96
C SER A 344 -34.15 -10.36 26.68
N SER A 345 -33.58 -10.74 25.54
CA SER A 345 -32.73 -9.94 24.68
C SER A 345 -33.26 -8.50 24.50
N SER A 346 -32.36 -7.52 24.45
CA SER A 346 -32.61 -6.30 23.68
C SER A 346 -31.28 -5.76 23.14
N ASP A 347 -31.13 -5.96 21.83
CA ASP A 347 -30.31 -5.15 20.94
C ASP A 347 -30.69 -3.68 21.08
N SER A 348 -29.68 -2.81 21.11
CA SER A 348 -29.81 -1.45 20.60
C SER A 348 -28.47 -1.04 19.98
N SER A 349 -28.45 -1.02 18.66
CA SER A 349 -27.35 -0.51 17.85
C SER A 349 -27.57 0.98 17.62
N HIS A 350 -26.71 1.80 18.20
CA HIS A 350 -26.55 3.20 17.82
C HIS A 350 -25.18 3.41 17.19
N TYR A 351 -25.23 3.85 15.93
CA TYR A 351 -24.12 4.40 15.16
C TYR A 351 -23.60 5.68 15.81
N SER A 352 -22.29 5.76 15.98
CA SER A 352 -21.58 7.04 16.11
C SER A 352 -20.21 6.95 15.43
N ASP A 353 -19.92 8.02 14.70
CA ASP A 353 -18.66 8.44 14.07
C ASP A 353 -17.38 7.88 14.66
N PHE A 354 -16.45 7.52 13.75
CA PHE A 354 -15.03 7.54 14.05
C PHE A 354 -14.23 8.05 12.85
N SER A 355 -13.87 9.33 12.92
CA SER A 355 -12.61 9.85 12.42
C SER A 355 -11.51 9.49 13.43
N GLU A 356 -10.78 8.41 13.20
CA GLU A 356 -9.50 8.19 13.87
C GLU A 356 -8.47 7.60 12.91
N SER A 357 -7.35 8.31 12.85
CA SER A 357 -6.09 7.99 12.21
C SER A 357 -5.65 6.56 12.50
N ALA A 358 -5.44 5.77 11.44
CA ALA A 358 -4.85 4.45 11.53
C ALA A 358 -3.37 4.56 11.94
N ILE A 359 -3.11 4.27 13.21
CA ILE A 359 -1.78 4.02 13.75
C ILE A 359 -1.41 2.59 13.32
N SER A 360 -0.32 2.44 12.57
CA SER A 360 0.18 1.15 12.11
C SER A 360 0.84 0.39 13.26
N ASP A 361 0.11 -0.55 13.86
CA ASP A 361 0.67 -1.54 14.77
C ASP A 361 1.30 -2.69 13.98
N THR A 362 2.63 -2.64 13.80
CA THR A 362 3.43 -3.81 13.46
C THR A 362 4.22 -4.23 14.69
N SER A 363 3.58 -4.97 15.60
CA SER A 363 4.28 -5.70 16.66
C SER A 363 4.72 -7.06 16.11
N ALA A 364 6.02 -7.20 15.89
CA ALA A 364 6.64 -8.50 15.72
C ALA A 364 6.59 -9.23 17.08
N LEU A 365 5.87 -10.35 17.13
CA LEU A 365 5.86 -11.23 18.29
C LEU A 365 7.25 -11.85 18.47
N THR A 366 7.94 -11.44 19.54
CA THR A 366 9.01 -12.22 20.17
C THR A 366 8.40 -12.91 21.38
N GLU A 367 8.21 -14.23 21.31
CA GLU A 367 8.03 -15.05 22.51
C GLU A 367 9.24 -15.98 22.66
N ASP A 368 9.78 -15.93 23.87
CA ASP A 368 10.85 -16.75 24.41
C ASP A 368 10.60 -18.24 24.20
N TYR A 369 11.59 -18.95 23.68
CA TYR A 369 11.78 -20.37 24.00
C TYR A 369 13.21 -20.58 24.49
N SER A 370 13.27 -20.93 25.77
CA SER A 370 14.43 -21.34 26.53
C SER A 370 15.08 -22.60 25.97
N ASP A 371 16.42 -22.56 25.98
CA ASP A 371 17.39 -23.66 25.97
C ASP A 371 16.85 -25.06 26.31
N TYR A 372 17.11 -26.03 25.43
CA TYR A 372 17.52 -27.38 25.82
C TYR A 372 18.51 -27.94 24.77
N SER A 373 19.70 -28.22 25.26
CA SER A 373 20.83 -28.83 24.57
C SER A 373 20.64 -30.33 24.27
N ASP A 374 21.20 -30.75 23.14
CA ASP A 374 21.89 -32.01 22.83
C ASP A 374 21.27 -33.35 23.26
N TYR A 375 20.83 -34.13 22.25
CA TYR A 375 21.17 -35.56 22.16
C TYR A 375 21.39 -36.00 20.71
N ASN A 376 22.66 -36.26 20.43
CA ASN A 376 23.25 -37.31 19.58
C ASN A 376 22.28 -38.40 19.08
N CYS A 377 22.23 -38.66 17.76
CA CYS A 377 22.02 -40.03 17.28
C CYS A 377 22.62 -40.24 15.88
N MET A 378 23.55 -41.19 15.82
CA MET A 378 24.18 -41.70 14.61
C MET A 378 23.21 -42.54 13.76
N SER A 379 23.55 -42.62 12.47
CA SER A 379 22.94 -43.41 11.40
C SER A 379 22.72 -44.90 11.73
N PRO A 380 21.94 -45.61 10.89
CA PRO A 380 22.67 -46.45 9.94
C PRO A 380 22.10 -46.45 8.51
N VAL A 381 23.04 -46.72 7.60
CA VAL A 381 22.88 -47.04 6.18
C VAL A 381 22.00 -48.28 6.01
N VAL A 382 20.93 -48.18 5.23
CA VAL A 382 20.38 -49.32 4.45
C VAL A 382 19.96 -48.81 3.08
N SER A 383 20.53 -49.46 2.06
CA SER A 383 20.26 -49.35 0.64
C SER A 383 18.89 -49.90 0.27
N GLU A 384 18.10 -49.16 -0.50
CA GLU A 384 17.12 -49.76 -1.41
C GLU A 384 16.83 -48.83 -2.60
N GLN A 385 16.87 -49.43 -3.80
CA GLN A 385 16.77 -48.81 -5.12
C GLN A 385 15.30 -48.67 -5.55
N VAL A 386 14.90 -47.50 -6.09
CA VAL A 386 13.83 -47.37 -7.11
C VAL A 386 14.00 -46.02 -7.87
N PRO A 387 13.45 -45.80 -9.09
CA PRO A 387 14.24 -45.48 -10.27
C PRO A 387 14.01 -44.06 -10.83
N ASP A 388 14.88 -43.71 -11.77
CA ASP A 388 14.85 -42.54 -12.67
C ASP A 388 13.45 -42.19 -13.21
N CYS A 389 13.03 -40.94 -12.96
CA CYS A 389 12.09 -40.22 -13.82
C CYS A 389 12.82 -39.01 -14.41
N LYS A 390 13.38 -39.23 -15.61
CA LYS A 390 13.89 -38.19 -16.50
C LYS A 390 12.72 -37.31 -16.96
N VAL A 391 12.78 -36.02 -16.66
CA VAL A 391 12.05 -34.99 -17.42
C VAL A 391 13.07 -34.20 -18.23
N VAL A 392 12.97 -34.39 -19.54
CA VAL A 392 13.83 -33.81 -20.58
C VAL A 392 13.41 -32.36 -20.80
N PHE A 393 14.33 -31.41 -20.62
CA PHE A 393 14.18 -30.05 -21.15
C PHE A 393 14.69 -30.04 -22.60
N HIS A 394 13.80 -29.72 -23.54
CA HIS A 394 14.16 -29.41 -24.92
C HIS A 394 14.91 -28.08 -24.97
N HIS A 395 16.23 -28.14 -25.16
CA HIS A 395 17.02 -27.01 -25.64
C HIS A 395 16.56 -26.67 -27.06
N SER A 396 16.00 -25.47 -27.24
CA SER A 396 15.90 -24.85 -28.56
C SER A 396 17.09 -23.93 -28.77
N ILE A 397 17.73 -24.18 -29.89
CA ILE A 397 18.97 -23.64 -30.41
C ILE A 397 18.72 -22.20 -30.88
N CYS A 398 19.41 -21.21 -30.31
CA CYS A 398 19.59 -19.91 -30.94
C CYS A 398 20.97 -19.88 -31.60
N VAL A 399 20.94 -19.73 -32.92
CA VAL A 399 22.08 -19.65 -33.81
C VAL A 399 22.77 -18.29 -33.62
N GLU A 400 24.00 -18.29 -33.14
CA GLU A 400 24.91 -17.15 -33.20
C GLU A 400 25.43 -17.00 -34.63
N HIS A 401 25.37 -15.79 -35.19
CA HIS A 401 26.23 -15.38 -36.30
C HIS A 401 26.93 -14.05 -35.94
N PRO A 402 28.22 -13.90 -36.31
CA PRO A 402 29.11 -12.88 -35.78
C PRO A 402 29.00 -11.56 -36.55
N ILE A 403 29.15 -10.43 -35.87
CA ILE A 403 29.41 -9.14 -36.52
C ILE A 403 30.82 -8.69 -36.16
N SER A 404 31.58 -8.50 -37.23
CA SER A 404 32.96 -8.08 -37.33
C SER A 404 33.22 -6.73 -36.66
N VAL A 405 34.31 -6.70 -35.88
CA VAL A 405 35.04 -5.51 -35.49
C VAL A 405 36.19 -5.32 -36.47
N ASP A 406 36.28 -4.15 -37.12
CA ASP A 406 37.57 -3.61 -37.55
C ASP A 406 37.53 -2.08 -37.77
N ALA A 407 38.51 -1.45 -37.12
CA ALA A 407 39.29 -0.26 -37.47
C ALA A 407 38.61 1.06 -37.89
N PHE A 408 38.75 2.08 -37.04
CA PHE A 408 39.40 3.35 -37.42
C PHE A 408 40.20 3.92 -36.23
N ALA A 409 41.49 4.09 -36.45
CA ALA A 409 42.45 4.72 -35.55
C ALA A 409 42.77 6.14 -36.01
N THR A 410 42.81 7.11 -35.09
CA THR A 410 43.71 8.29 -35.00
C THR A 410 43.34 9.05 -33.71
N GLY A 411 44.10 8.95 -32.60
CA GLY A 411 45.15 9.90 -32.15
C GLY A 411 44.54 11.16 -31.50
N ALA A 412 44.88 11.68 -30.31
CA ALA A 412 45.95 11.50 -29.32
C ALA A 412 45.45 12.17 -27.98
N PRO A 413 46.17 12.04 -26.83
CA PRO A 413 45.60 12.16 -25.48
C PRO A 413 45.66 13.57 -24.87
N ILE A 414 44.76 13.86 -23.91
CA ILE A 414 44.85 15.04 -23.03
C ILE A 414 45.08 14.58 -21.59
N GLN A 415 46.15 15.12 -21.01
CA GLN A 415 46.65 14.93 -19.66
C GLN A 415 45.66 15.35 -18.57
N VAL A 416 45.71 14.58 -17.49
CA VAL A 416 45.21 14.90 -16.16
C VAL A 416 46.18 15.90 -15.50
N CYS A 417 45.63 17.00 -14.98
CA CYS A 417 46.16 17.76 -13.86
C CYS A 417 45.06 17.89 -12.81
#